data_AF-A0A355B6G9-F1
#
_entry.id   AF-A0A355B6G9-F1
#
_cell.length_a   1.000
_cell.length_b   1.000
_cell.length_c   1.000
_cell.angle_alpha   90.00
_cell.angle_beta   90.00
_cell.angle_gamma   90.00
#
_symmetry.space_group_name_H-M   'P 1'
#
loop_
_entity.id
_entity.type
_entity.pdbx_description
1 polymer ?
#
loop_
_entity_poly.entity_id
_entity_poly.type
_entity_poly.pdbx_seq_one_letter_code
_entity_poly.pdbx_strand_id
1 'polypeptide(L)' 'MSRTGRRNPKGPESGNRRVLRGAWFNHGCDSIYFRASRRFWVDPLTRDSTRGFYWAKGLE' A
#
# COMPACT_ATOMS: atom_id res chain seq x y z
N MET A 1 -15.37 18.53 -12.94
CA MET A 1 -14.61 17.49 -12.22
C MET A 1 -14.33 16.33 -13.18
N SER A 2 -13.08 16.12 -13.58
CA SER A 2 -12.73 15.05 -14.53
C SER A 2 -13.01 13.66 -13.95
N ARG A 3 -13.71 12.82 -14.71
CA ARG A 3 -14.05 11.41 -14.40
C ARG A 3 -12.84 10.47 -14.43
N THR A 4 -11.65 10.95 -14.81
CA THR A 4 -10.50 10.10 -15.17
C THR A 4 -9.81 9.40 -14.00
N GLY A 5 -9.95 9.90 -12.76
CA GLY A 5 -9.29 9.29 -11.59
C GLY A 5 -10.02 8.10 -10.95
N ARG A 6 -11.22 7.74 -11.42
CA ARG A 6 -12.08 6.77 -10.70
C ARG A 6 -11.98 5.33 -11.23
N ARG A 7 -11.59 5.16 -12.49
CA ARG A 7 -11.40 3.85 -13.14
C ARG A 7 -9.90 3.56 -13.22
N ASN A 8 -9.46 2.42 -12.67
CA ASN A 8 -8.05 2.03 -12.57
C ASN A 8 -7.13 3.15 -12.06
N PRO A 9 -7.40 3.71 -10.86
CA PRO A 9 -6.56 4.77 -10.30
C PRO A 9 -5.12 4.29 -10.10
N LYS A 10 -4.17 5.00 -10.71
CA LYS A 10 -2.73 4.73 -10.54
C LYS A 10 -2.11 5.47 -9.34
N GLY A 11 -2.86 6.39 -8.74
CA GLY A 11 -2.34 7.32 -7.73
C GLY A 11 -1.72 8.57 -8.36
N PRO A 12 -1.08 9.43 -7.56
CA PRO A 12 -0.38 10.61 -8.05
C PRO A 12 0.83 10.25 -8.91
N GLU A 13 1.22 11.14 -9.82
CA GLU A 13 2.37 10.95 -10.72
C GLU A 13 3.72 10.92 -9.97
N SER A 14 3.81 11.62 -8.83
CA SER A 14 5.02 11.75 -8.03
C SER A 14 4.73 11.65 -6.53
N GLY A 15 5.78 11.36 -5.75
CA GLY A 15 5.72 11.30 -4.29
C GLY A 15 6.92 10.59 -3.67
N ASN A 16 7.22 10.96 -2.42
CA ASN A 16 8.44 10.53 -1.73
C ASN A 16 8.23 9.24 -0.93
N ARG A 17 6.98 8.76 -0.84
CA ARG A 17 6.58 7.55 -0.10
C ARG A 17 5.70 6.66 -0.97
N ARG A 18 5.79 5.35 -0.76
CA ARG A 18 4.96 4.33 -1.42
C ARG A 18 3.92 3.78 -0.45
N VAL A 19 2.80 3.31 -1.01
CA VAL A 19 1.72 2.73 -0.23
C VAL A 19 2.07 1.28 0.11
N LEU A 20 2.01 0.94 1.40
CA LEU A 20 2.04 -0.42 1.91
C LEU A 20 0.64 -0.81 2.43
N ARG A 21 0.24 -2.05 2.18
CA ARG A 21 -1.05 -2.63 2.60
C ARG A 21 -0.81 -3.93 3.34
N GLY A 22 -1.80 -4.33 4.15
CA GLY A 22 -1.70 -5.48 5.04
C GLY A 22 -1.01 -5.12 6.37
N ALA A 23 -0.75 -6.16 7.15
CA ALA A 23 -0.10 -6.08 8.45
C ALA A 23 0.88 -7.24 8.63
N TRP A 24 1.69 -7.14 9.67
CA TRP A 24 2.59 -8.19 10.11
C TRP A 24 2.14 -8.76 11.45
N PHE A 25 2.51 -10.02 11.74
CA PHE A 25 2.05 -10.73 12.93
C PHE A 25 2.42 -10.03 14.25
N ASN A 26 3.51 -9.25 14.28
CA ASN A 26 3.99 -8.57 15.48
C ASN A 26 3.43 -7.15 15.67
N HIS A 27 2.39 -6.75 14.93
CA HIS A 27 1.72 -5.47 15.13
C HIS A 27 0.82 -5.42 16.39
N GLY A 28 0.91 -6.45 17.25
CA GLY A 28 0.07 -6.64 18.43
C GLY A 28 -1.35 -7.10 18.09
N CYS A 29 -2.17 -7.36 19.11
CA CYS A 29 -3.58 -7.73 18.96
C CYS A 29 -4.48 -6.57 18.49
N ASP A 30 -3.90 -5.44 18.11
CA ASP A 30 -4.67 -4.30 17.66
C ASP A 30 -5.20 -4.55 16.24
N SER A 31 -6.48 -4.92 16.18
CA SER A 31 -7.23 -5.19 14.96
C SER A 31 -7.14 -4.07 13.92
N ILE A 32 -6.80 -2.83 14.31
CA ILE A 32 -6.73 -1.72 13.36
C ILE A 32 -5.69 -1.92 12.26
N TYR A 33 -4.60 -2.64 12.55
CA TYR A 33 -3.50 -2.87 11.60
C TYR A 33 -3.93 -3.83 10.49
N PHE A 34 -4.75 -4.82 10.81
CA PHE A 34 -5.20 -5.87 9.90
C PHE A 34 -6.37 -5.45 8.99
N ARG A 35 -6.93 -4.26 9.19
CA ARG A 35 -8.05 -3.77 8.38
C ARG A 35 -7.64 -3.59 6.91
N ALA A 36 -8.41 -4.17 5.99
CA ALA A 36 -8.16 -4.05 4.55
C ALA A 36 -8.12 -2.59 4.06
N SER A 37 -8.86 -1.68 4.70
CA SER A 37 -8.88 -0.25 4.38
C SER A 37 -7.65 0.51 4.89
N ARG A 38 -6.88 -0.05 5.83
CA ARG A 38 -5.68 0.59 6.38
C ARG A 38 -4.59 0.65 5.31
N ARG A 39 -3.86 1.76 5.33
CA ARG A 39 -2.69 2.00 4.48
C ARG A 39 -1.57 2.59 5.31
N PHE A 40 -0.35 2.27 4.94
CA PHE A 40 0.86 2.90 5.46
C PHE A 40 1.58 3.59 4.31
N TRP A 41 2.35 4.64 4.63
CA TRP A 41 3.19 5.34 3.68
C TRP A 41 4.63 5.17 4.15
N VAL A 42 5.40 4.44 3.37
CA VAL A 42 6.77 4.09 3.72
C VAL A 42 7.72 4.73 2.72
N ASP A 43 8.90 5.11 3.20
CA ASP A 43 10.00 5.48 2.31
C ASP A 43 10.42 4.23 1.52
N PRO A 44 10.48 4.29 0.17
CA PRO A 44 10.86 3.15 -0.66
C PRO A 44 12.29 2.62 -0.39
N LEU A 45 13.16 3.42 0.23
CA LEU A 45 14.53 3.02 0.59
C LEU A 45 14.60 2.32 1.95
N THR A 46 13.53 2.37 2.76
CA THR A 46 13.51 1.70 4.06
C THR A 46 13.40 0.18 3.90
N ARG A 47 14.39 -0.54 4.43
CA ARG A 47 14.39 -2.01 4.49
C ARG A 47 13.98 -2.46 5.89
N ASP A 48 13.05 -3.40 5.94
CA ASP A 48 12.46 -3.89 7.19
C ASP A 48 12.08 -5.37 6.99
N SER A 49 12.47 -6.23 7.93
CA SER A 49 12.20 -7.68 7.86
C SER A 49 10.72 -8.05 8.01
N THR A 50 9.88 -7.09 8.41
CA THR A 50 8.43 -7.27 8.58
C THR A 50 7.62 -6.85 7.34
N ARG A 51 8.29 -6.40 6.27
CA ARG A 51 7.65 -5.89 5.05
C ARG A 51 7.99 -6.75 3.84
N GLY A 52 6.97 -7.12 3.09
CA GLY A 52 7.09 -7.86 1.83
C GLY A 52 6.14 -7.31 0.77
N PHE A 53 6.15 -7.92 -0.41
CA PHE A 53 5.24 -7.59 -1.50
C PHE A 53 4.88 -8.84 -2.30
N TYR A 54 3.74 -8.78 -2.98
CA TYR A 54 3.28 -9.80 -3.92
C TYR A 54 3.15 -9.19 -5.31
N TRP A 55 3.35 -10.03 -6.32
CA TRP A 55 3.21 -9.63 -7.71
C TRP A 55 1.74 -9.62 -8.12
N ALA A 56 1.41 -8.75 -9.06
CA ALA A 56 0.14 -8.78 -9.77
C ALA A 56 0.43 -8.90 -11.27
N LYS A 57 -0.34 -9.72 -11.97
CA LYS A 57 -0.27 -9.81 -13.44
C LYS A 57 -1.12 -8.70 -14.05
N GLY A 58 -0.53 -7.93 -14.96
CA GLY A 58 -1.29 -7.03 -15.82
C GLY A 58 -2.09 -7.83 -16.85
N LEU A 59 -3.39 -7.54 -16.95
CA LEU A 59 -4.19 -7.91 -18.11
C LEU A 59 -4.19 -6.67 -19.01
N GLU A 60 -3.36 -6.71 -20.05
CA GLU A 60 -3.37 -5.72 -21.14
C GLU A 60 -4.57 -5.96 -22.06
#